data_AF-A0A662W460-F1
#
_entry.id   AF-A0A662W460-F1
#
_cell.length_a   1.000
_cell.length_b   1.000
_cell.length_c   1.000
_cell.angle_alpha   90.00
_cell.angle_beta   90.00
_cell.angle_gamma   90.00
#
_symmetry.space_group_name_H-M   'P 1'
#
loop_
_entity.id
_entity.type
_entity.pdbx_description
1 polymer ?
#
loop_
_entity_poly.entity_id
_entity_poly.type
_entity_poly.pdbx_seq_one_letter_code
_entity_poly.pdbx_strand_id
1 'polypeptide(L)'
;MIFMPDVRKILERYPNVLEVGKDAKKARKKAKRIKRKTEFKELGEILAVYLQRETSNAFRLNSHLAFDYGRKVQRGFGLGLDEIEEMVNLILPEKIIEFEKEIRVKLCDDLFDSYLGYFFSGLYHDVIEDRDSITFDLRKTLPKFPHLRYRLSNKWGFGYRHSRGELILLGYPGGYVGHEMSGGKIEVIGSTSDRVGYKMRGGEIIVRGSCGWRTGDEMKGGRIIVEGDVGEWTGINMVGGEIRVRKSIKSLGKRLGGKISVWKDGWVEID
;
A
#
# COMPACT_ATOMS: atom_id res chain seq x y z
N MET A 1 -16.33 13.92 -20.57
CA MET A 1 -15.32 15.00 -20.47
C MET A 1 -15.62 15.73 -19.18
N ILE A 2 -14.91 15.41 -18.09
CA ILE A 2 -15.19 15.96 -16.75
C ILE A 2 -13.99 16.77 -16.29
N PHE A 3 -14.32 18.00 -15.90
CA PHE A 3 -13.51 19.15 -15.51
C PHE A 3 -12.45 18.86 -14.43
N MET A 4 -11.22 19.33 -14.66
CA MET A 4 -10.24 19.66 -13.61
C MET A 4 -10.43 21.14 -13.21
N PRO A 5 -10.36 21.53 -11.93
CA PRO A 5 -10.34 22.94 -11.52
C PRO A 5 -9.11 23.67 -12.06
N ASP A 6 -9.33 24.89 -12.54
CA ASP A 6 -8.40 25.71 -13.33
C ASP A 6 -7.20 26.24 -12.51
N VAL A 7 -6.00 25.78 -12.88
CA VAL A 7 -4.70 26.21 -12.37
C VAL A 7 -4.48 27.73 -12.51
N ARG A 8 -5.20 28.42 -13.41
CA ARG A 8 -5.14 29.88 -13.56
C ARG A 8 -5.52 30.63 -12.28
N LYS A 9 -6.50 30.15 -11.51
CA LYS A 9 -6.97 30.81 -10.28
C LYS A 9 -5.95 30.83 -9.14
N ILE A 10 -4.93 29.95 -9.19
CA ILE A 10 -3.86 29.87 -8.18
C ILE A 10 -2.75 30.89 -8.48
N LEU A 11 -2.52 31.18 -9.77
CA LEU A 11 -1.45 32.06 -10.24
C LEU A 11 -1.82 33.56 -10.10
N GLU A 12 -3.11 33.91 -10.13
CA GLU A 12 -3.60 35.27 -9.88
C GLU A 12 -3.41 35.72 -8.41
N ARG A 13 -3.25 34.78 -7.48
CA ARG A 13 -3.18 35.05 -6.03
C ARG A 13 -1.77 35.42 -5.54
N TYR A 14 -0.73 35.18 -6.33
CA TYR A 14 0.67 35.42 -5.96
C TYR A 14 1.52 35.90 -7.16
N PRO A 15 1.38 37.17 -7.59
CA PRO A 15 2.00 37.69 -8.82
C PRO A 15 3.53 37.77 -8.77
N ASN A 16 4.14 37.73 -7.58
CA ASN A 16 5.58 37.95 -7.39
C ASN A 16 6.43 36.66 -7.46
N VAL A 17 5.84 35.50 -7.76
CA VAL A 17 6.52 34.20 -7.66
C VAL A 17 7.48 33.91 -8.83
N LEU A 18 7.50 34.75 -9.89
CA LEU A 18 8.13 34.38 -11.16
C LEU A 18 9.14 35.36 -11.76
N GLU A 19 9.89 36.13 -10.98
CA GLU A 19 11.06 36.83 -11.52
C GLU A 19 12.39 36.22 -11.08
N VAL A 20 12.91 35.29 -11.90
CA VAL A 20 14.33 34.94 -11.92
C VAL A 20 14.78 34.76 -13.37
N GLY A 21 15.88 35.43 -13.72
CA GLY A 21 16.45 35.55 -15.06
C GLY A 21 16.71 34.24 -15.80
N LYS A 22 16.68 34.32 -17.15
CA LYS A 22 16.65 33.19 -18.09
C LYS A 22 17.83 32.22 -17.93
N ASP A 23 19.02 32.69 -17.57
CA ASP A 23 20.22 31.86 -17.42
C ASP A 23 20.27 31.11 -16.09
N ALA A 24 19.81 31.73 -15.00
CA ALA A 24 19.63 31.08 -13.71
C ALA A 24 18.52 30.03 -13.74
N LYS A 25 17.44 30.24 -14.52
CA LYS A 25 16.40 29.21 -14.76
C LYS A 25 16.97 27.96 -15.44
N LYS A 26 17.85 28.12 -16.42
CA LYS A 26 18.45 27.00 -17.16
C LYS A 26 19.44 26.22 -16.30
N ALA A 27 20.28 26.92 -15.53
CA ALA A 27 21.19 26.32 -14.55
C ALA A 27 20.44 25.62 -13.41
N ARG A 28 19.40 26.24 -12.84
CA ARG A 28 18.55 25.67 -11.79
C ARG A 28 17.72 24.49 -12.29
N LYS A 29 17.23 24.52 -13.54
CA LYS A 29 16.53 23.39 -14.16
C LYS A 29 17.49 22.23 -14.46
N LYS A 30 18.73 22.50 -14.87
CA LYS A 30 19.78 21.50 -15.05
C LYS A 30 20.24 20.91 -13.71
N ALA A 31 20.45 21.74 -12.69
CA ALA A 31 20.81 21.31 -11.33
C ALA A 31 19.67 20.52 -10.68
N LYS A 32 18.41 20.97 -10.77
CA LYS A 32 17.23 20.19 -10.35
C LYS A 32 17.12 18.87 -11.11
N ARG A 33 17.40 18.85 -12.42
CA ARG A 33 17.37 17.63 -13.24
C ARG A 33 18.52 16.67 -12.92
N ILE A 34 19.71 17.17 -12.58
CA ILE A 34 20.85 16.36 -12.16
C ILE A 34 20.62 15.82 -10.75
N LYS A 35 20.23 16.67 -9.79
CA LYS A 35 19.84 16.28 -8.43
C LYS A 35 18.77 15.20 -8.47
N ARG A 36 17.71 15.41 -9.26
CA ARG A 36 16.64 14.43 -9.47
C ARG A 36 17.12 13.13 -10.14
N LYS A 37 18.08 13.20 -11.06
CA LYS A 37 18.67 11.99 -11.68
C LYS A 37 19.53 11.21 -10.68
N THR A 38 20.27 11.90 -9.81
CA THR A 38 21.06 11.29 -8.74
C THR A 38 20.15 10.68 -7.68
N GLU A 39 19.14 11.41 -7.21
CA GLU A 39 18.10 10.91 -6.29
C GLU A 39 17.42 9.66 -6.86
N PHE A 40 16.99 9.68 -8.12
CA PHE A 40 16.38 8.51 -8.76
C PHE A 40 17.31 7.30 -8.81
N LYS A 41 18.62 7.53 -9.03
CA LYS A 41 19.62 6.46 -9.02
C LYS A 41 19.77 5.86 -7.62
N GLU A 42 19.88 6.70 -6.59
CA GLU A 42 20.01 6.28 -5.19
C GLU A 42 18.76 5.51 -4.72
N LEU A 43 17.56 6.00 -5.03
CA LEU A 43 16.30 5.29 -4.73
C LEU A 43 16.23 3.93 -5.44
N GLY A 44 16.70 3.86 -6.70
CA GLY A 44 16.82 2.61 -7.45
C GLY A 44 17.81 1.62 -6.84
N GLU A 45 18.93 2.10 -6.31
CA GLU A 45 19.92 1.28 -5.61
C GLU A 45 19.38 0.74 -4.29
N ILE A 46 18.69 1.56 -3.49
CA ILE A 46 18.02 1.15 -2.25
C ILE A 46 17.05 0.00 -2.54
N LEU A 47 16.21 0.16 -3.55
CA LEU A 47 15.20 -0.84 -3.88
C LEU A 47 15.83 -2.13 -4.45
N ALA A 48 16.88 -2.01 -5.26
CA ALA A 48 17.63 -3.17 -5.75
C ALA A 48 18.25 -3.98 -4.60
N VAL A 49 18.86 -3.31 -3.61
CA VAL A 49 19.41 -3.97 -2.41
C VAL A 49 18.31 -4.67 -1.62
N TYR A 50 17.14 -4.05 -1.48
CA TYR A 50 16.00 -4.69 -0.82
C TYR A 50 15.55 -5.95 -1.58
N LEU A 51 15.34 -5.85 -2.90
CA LEU A 51 14.91 -6.99 -3.73
C LEU A 51 15.96 -8.11 -3.72
N GLN A 52 17.26 -7.81 -3.74
CA GLN A 52 18.32 -8.81 -3.59
C GLN A 52 18.25 -9.55 -2.24
N ARG A 53 17.99 -8.83 -1.15
CA ARG A 53 17.82 -9.43 0.19
C ARG A 53 16.56 -10.29 0.26
N GLU A 54 15.49 -9.83 -0.38
CA GLU A 54 14.23 -10.57 -0.44
C GLU A 54 14.39 -11.86 -1.26
N THR A 55 15.02 -11.80 -2.43
CA THR A 55 15.24 -12.98 -3.29
C THR A 55 16.27 -13.95 -2.68
N SER A 56 17.25 -13.46 -1.93
CA SER A 56 18.24 -14.31 -1.22
C SER A 56 17.77 -14.92 0.10
N ASN A 57 16.49 -14.77 0.48
CA ASN A 57 15.93 -15.29 1.73
C ASN A 57 16.53 -14.69 3.02
N ALA A 58 17.12 -13.49 2.95
CA ALA A 58 17.64 -12.79 4.13
C ALA A 58 16.51 -12.46 5.14
N PHE A 59 15.28 -12.27 4.65
CA PHE A 59 14.08 -12.09 5.46
C PHE A 59 13.28 -13.40 5.49
N ARG A 60 13.72 -14.37 6.30
CA ARG A 60 12.94 -15.60 6.50
C ARG A 60 11.60 -15.26 7.16
N LEU A 61 10.53 -15.25 6.36
CA LEU A 61 9.10 -15.20 6.73
C LEU A 61 8.65 -14.15 7.76
N ASN A 62 9.38 -13.05 7.96
CA ASN A 62 9.13 -12.12 9.07
C ASN A 62 8.75 -10.71 8.57
N SER A 63 7.45 -10.40 8.62
CA SER A 63 6.88 -9.09 8.31
C SER A 63 7.48 -7.94 9.13
N HIS A 64 7.81 -8.19 10.40
CA HIS A 64 8.40 -7.19 11.27
C HIS A 64 9.81 -6.81 10.81
N LEU A 65 10.62 -7.79 10.35
CA LEU A 65 11.98 -7.51 9.87
C LEU A 65 11.99 -6.65 8.60
N ALA A 66 11.08 -6.91 7.66
CA ALA A 66 10.96 -6.09 6.44
C ALA A 66 10.52 -4.66 6.79
N PHE A 67 9.55 -4.51 7.70
CA PHE A 67 9.10 -3.21 8.19
C PHE A 67 10.21 -2.44 8.93
N ASP A 68 10.91 -3.08 9.86
CA ASP A 68 12.00 -2.44 10.61
C ASP A 68 13.18 -2.09 9.71
N TYR A 69 13.44 -2.90 8.68
CA TYR A 69 14.41 -2.56 7.65
C TYR A 69 13.99 -1.30 6.88
N GLY A 70 12.71 -1.19 6.48
CA GLY A 70 12.14 0.02 5.87
C GLY A 70 12.36 1.25 6.73
N ARG A 71 12.04 1.19 8.03
CA ARG A 71 12.28 2.31 8.96
C ARG A 71 13.76 2.69 9.07
N LYS A 72 14.66 1.71 9.11
CA LYS A 72 16.12 1.97 9.14
C LYS A 72 16.60 2.64 7.86
N VAL A 73 16.10 2.22 6.69
CA VAL A 73 16.40 2.84 5.41
C VAL A 73 15.89 4.28 5.38
N GLN A 74 14.63 4.52 5.78
CA GLN A 74 14.07 5.87 5.86
C GLN A 74 14.98 6.78 6.68
N ARG A 75 15.36 6.37 7.89
CA ARG A 75 16.20 7.18 8.79
C ARG A 75 17.62 7.39 8.26
N GLY A 76 18.22 6.35 7.67
CA GLY A 76 19.58 6.41 7.15
C GLY A 76 19.72 7.32 5.94
N PHE A 77 18.68 7.42 5.11
CA PHE A 77 18.67 8.24 3.90
C PHE A 77 17.83 9.51 4.02
N GLY A 78 17.10 9.70 5.12
CA GLY A 78 16.25 10.88 5.34
C GLY A 78 15.10 11.01 4.35
N LEU A 79 14.52 9.89 3.89
CA LEU A 79 13.48 9.90 2.85
C LEU A 79 12.18 10.54 3.35
N GLY A 80 11.61 11.44 2.55
CA GLY A 80 10.27 11.99 2.73
C GLY A 80 9.21 11.24 1.93
N LEU A 81 7.96 11.65 2.07
CA LEU A 81 6.82 10.99 1.42
C LEU A 81 6.93 11.03 -0.12
N ASP A 82 7.36 12.16 -0.69
CA ASP A 82 7.53 12.33 -2.14
C ASP A 82 8.55 11.32 -2.73
N GLU A 83 9.70 11.12 -2.07
CA GLU A 83 10.69 10.14 -2.52
C GLU A 83 10.18 8.70 -2.40
N ILE A 84 9.39 8.41 -1.37
CA ILE A 84 8.79 7.08 -1.16
C ILE A 84 7.73 6.81 -2.23
N GLU A 85 6.87 7.79 -2.55
CA GLU A 85 5.94 7.69 -3.68
C GLU A 85 6.67 7.51 -5.01
N GLU A 86 7.74 8.27 -5.27
CA GLU A 86 8.54 8.12 -6.49
C GLU A 86 9.16 6.72 -6.59
N MET A 87 9.67 6.19 -5.47
CA MET A 87 10.21 4.83 -5.39
C MET A 87 9.16 3.77 -5.75
N VAL A 88 7.94 3.88 -5.24
CA VAL A 88 6.87 2.91 -5.51
C VAL A 88 6.28 3.08 -6.91
N ASN A 89 6.03 4.32 -7.33
CA ASN A 89 5.21 4.60 -8.50
C ASN A 89 6.00 4.60 -9.81
N LEU A 90 7.28 4.97 -9.74
CA LEU A 90 8.15 5.10 -10.92
C LEU A 90 9.23 4.03 -10.97
N ILE A 91 9.90 3.74 -9.85
CA ILE A 91 11.11 2.90 -9.84
C ILE A 91 10.78 1.42 -9.67
N LEU A 92 9.86 1.08 -8.76
CA LEU A 92 9.51 -0.31 -8.47
C LEU A 92 9.06 -1.11 -9.70
N PRO A 93 8.20 -0.59 -10.61
CA PRO A 93 7.83 -1.33 -11.82
C PRO A 93 9.04 -1.73 -12.68
N GLU A 94 10.02 -0.83 -12.83
CA GLU A 94 11.24 -1.11 -13.60
C GLU A 94 12.10 -2.17 -12.89
N LYS A 95 12.23 -2.08 -11.57
CA LYS A 95 13.01 -3.04 -10.77
C LYS A 95 12.38 -4.42 -10.70
N ILE A 96 11.06 -4.55 -10.68
CA ILE A 96 10.41 -5.86 -10.74
C ILE A 96 10.72 -6.57 -12.07
N ILE A 97 10.82 -5.82 -13.17
CA ILE A 97 11.22 -6.38 -14.48
C ILE A 97 12.69 -6.80 -14.45
N GLU A 98 13.57 -5.96 -13.89
CA GLU A 98 15.01 -6.27 -13.75
C GLU A 98 15.25 -7.56 -12.94
N PHE A 99 14.48 -7.77 -11.87
CA PHE A 99 14.58 -8.92 -10.97
C PHE A 99 13.63 -10.08 -11.35
N GLU A 100 12.98 -10.03 -12.52
CA GLU A 100 11.93 -10.98 -12.90
C GLU A 100 12.44 -12.43 -12.85
N LYS A 101 13.69 -12.67 -13.27
CA LYS A 101 14.27 -14.01 -13.31
C LYS A 101 14.46 -14.59 -11.92
N GLU A 102 15.05 -13.83 -11.00
CA GLU A 102 15.29 -14.20 -9.61
C GLU A 102 13.97 -14.45 -8.87
N ILE A 103 12.99 -13.56 -9.10
CA ILE A 103 11.65 -13.68 -8.55
C ILE A 103 10.98 -14.96 -9.06
N ARG A 104 11.09 -15.27 -10.35
CA ARG A 104 10.52 -16.49 -10.95
C ARG A 104 11.15 -17.76 -10.40
N VAL A 105 12.48 -17.82 -10.31
CA VAL A 105 13.19 -18.98 -9.73
C VAL A 105 12.65 -19.25 -8.33
N LYS A 106 12.57 -18.20 -7.51
CA LYS A 106 12.08 -18.31 -6.14
C LYS A 106 10.61 -18.75 -6.04
N LEU A 107 9.74 -18.26 -6.94
CA LEU A 107 8.34 -18.69 -7.00
C LEU A 107 8.13 -20.15 -7.41
N CYS A 108 9.11 -20.72 -8.13
CA CYS A 108 9.11 -22.13 -8.50
C CYS A 108 9.60 -23.01 -7.35
N ASP A 109 10.61 -22.55 -6.60
CA ASP A 109 11.23 -23.31 -5.52
C ASP A 109 10.47 -23.19 -4.19
N ASP A 110 9.80 -22.06 -3.94
CA ASP A 110 9.04 -21.76 -2.72
C ASP A 110 7.67 -21.12 -3.02
N LEU A 111 6.71 -21.25 -2.09
CA LEU A 111 5.55 -20.34 -2.02
C LEU A 111 6.05 -18.95 -1.60
N PHE A 112 6.56 -18.17 -2.57
CA PHE A 112 7.15 -16.87 -2.31
C PHE A 112 6.11 -15.85 -1.83
N ASP A 113 6.14 -15.55 -0.54
CA ASP A 113 5.53 -14.35 0.03
C ASP A 113 6.44 -13.15 -0.26
N SER A 114 5.94 -12.14 -0.98
CA SER A 114 6.65 -10.85 -1.06
C SER A 114 6.28 -9.96 0.12
N TYR A 115 7.29 -9.37 0.75
CA TYR A 115 7.16 -8.47 1.90
C TYR A 115 7.28 -6.99 1.52
N LEU A 116 7.18 -6.66 0.22
CA LEU A 116 7.31 -5.28 -0.29
C LEU A 116 6.40 -4.29 0.45
N GLY A 117 5.14 -4.63 0.66
CA GLY A 117 4.21 -3.74 1.37
C GLY A 117 4.60 -3.49 2.82
N TYR A 118 5.19 -4.47 3.51
CA TYR A 118 5.75 -4.28 4.86
C TYR A 118 6.95 -3.33 4.85
N PHE A 119 7.86 -3.49 3.88
CA PHE A 119 9.01 -2.60 3.69
C PHE A 119 8.58 -1.16 3.41
N PHE A 120 7.69 -0.94 2.44
CA PHE A 120 7.17 0.39 2.14
C PHE A 120 6.36 0.97 3.29
N SER A 121 5.62 0.15 4.03
CA SER A 121 4.97 0.60 5.27
C SER A 121 5.98 1.12 6.28
N GLY A 122 7.12 0.43 6.42
CA GLY A 122 8.21 0.91 7.26
C GLY A 122 8.86 2.20 6.76
N LEU A 123 8.97 2.37 5.44
CA LEU A 123 9.55 3.58 4.85
C LEU A 123 8.77 4.84 5.19
N TYR A 124 7.43 4.82 5.18
CA TYR A 124 6.67 6.05 5.48
C TYR A 124 6.25 6.16 6.95
N HIS A 125 6.33 5.07 7.74
CA HIS A 125 5.70 4.98 9.05
C HIS A 125 6.05 6.13 10.01
N ASP A 126 7.31 6.56 10.00
CA ASP A 126 7.84 7.56 10.94
C ASP A 126 7.68 9.01 10.44
N VAL A 127 7.28 9.20 9.17
CA VAL A 127 7.25 10.51 8.51
C VAL A 127 5.86 10.93 8.04
N ILE A 128 4.91 10.00 7.96
CA ILE A 128 3.52 10.35 7.64
C ILE A 128 2.84 10.98 8.85
N GLU A 129 2.14 12.09 8.64
CA GLU A 129 1.36 12.79 9.67
C GLU A 129 -0.15 12.71 9.41
N ASP A 130 -0.96 13.16 10.37
CA ASP A 130 -2.44 13.04 10.32
C ASP A 130 -3.08 13.71 9.09
N ARG A 131 -2.44 14.75 8.53
CA ARG A 131 -2.94 15.49 7.36
C ARG A 131 -2.38 15.00 6.03
N ASP A 132 -1.42 14.08 6.09
CA ASP A 132 -0.74 13.62 4.89
C ASP A 132 -1.54 12.52 4.21
N SER A 133 -1.36 12.45 2.89
CA SER A 133 -1.85 11.37 2.06
C SER A 133 -0.70 10.87 1.19
N ILE A 134 -0.49 9.56 1.15
CA ILE A 134 0.50 8.92 0.30
C ILE A 134 -0.19 7.93 -0.65
N THR A 135 0.18 7.93 -1.92
CA THR A 135 -0.44 7.15 -2.98
C THR A 135 0.54 6.18 -3.62
N PHE A 136 0.20 4.90 -3.61
CA PHE A 136 0.93 3.84 -4.29
C PHE A 136 0.15 3.31 -5.48
N ASP A 137 0.67 3.53 -6.69
CA ASP A 137 0.12 3.04 -7.95
C ASP A 137 0.69 1.67 -8.32
N LEU A 138 0.01 0.63 -7.87
CA LEU A 138 0.43 -0.76 -8.04
C LEU A 138 -0.09 -1.39 -9.34
N ARG A 139 -0.77 -0.62 -10.20
CA ARG A 139 -1.30 -1.12 -11.48
C ARG A 139 -0.20 -1.53 -12.45
N LYS A 140 1.00 -0.96 -12.28
CA LYS A 140 2.18 -1.21 -13.14
C LYS A 140 3.18 -2.19 -12.50
N THR A 141 3.02 -2.52 -11.23
CA THR A 141 4.01 -3.26 -10.44
C THR A 141 4.00 -4.75 -10.71
N LEU A 142 2.85 -5.35 -11.06
CA LEU A 142 2.75 -6.79 -11.24
C LEU A 142 2.98 -7.21 -12.70
N PRO A 143 3.75 -8.29 -12.94
CA PRO A 143 3.95 -8.84 -14.28
C PRO A 143 2.61 -9.19 -14.94
N LYS A 144 2.54 -9.08 -16.27
CA LYS A 144 1.32 -9.39 -17.05
C LYS A 144 0.89 -10.86 -16.98
N PHE A 145 1.63 -11.70 -16.28
CA PHE A 145 1.37 -13.13 -16.14
C PHE A 145 0.42 -13.40 -14.96
N PRO A 146 -0.83 -13.85 -15.22
CA PRO A 146 -1.85 -13.98 -14.18
C PRO A 146 -1.49 -14.96 -13.05
N HIS A 147 -0.80 -16.06 -13.38
CA HIS A 147 -0.37 -17.08 -12.41
C HIS A 147 0.69 -16.54 -11.42
N LEU A 148 1.56 -15.66 -11.89
CA LEU A 148 2.57 -15.00 -11.07
C LEU A 148 1.94 -13.96 -10.15
N ARG A 149 0.93 -13.24 -10.68
CA ARG A 149 0.21 -12.18 -9.96
C ARG A 149 -0.37 -12.66 -8.64
N TYR A 150 -1.06 -13.80 -8.64
CA TYR A 150 -1.64 -14.37 -7.42
C TYR A 150 -0.57 -14.74 -6.40
N ARG A 151 0.44 -15.52 -6.81
CA ARG A 151 1.51 -15.99 -5.91
C ARG A 151 2.32 -14.85 -5.32
N LEU A 152 2.71 -13.87 -6.12
CA LEU A 152 3.48 -12.71 -5.66
C LEU A 152 2.76 -11.92 -4.57
N SER A 153 1.44 -11.80 -4.71
CA SER A 153 0.62 -10.84 -3.98
C SER A 153 0.06 -11.32 -2.65
N ASN A 154 0.18 -12.61 -2.31
CA ASN A 154 -0.59 -13.17 -1.21
C ASN A 154 -0.30 -12.52 0.15
N LYS A 155 0.91 -11.98 0.36
CA LYS A 155 1.33 -11.42 1.66
C LYS A 155 2.08 -10.10 1.55
N TRP A 156 1.64 -9.20 0.68
CA TRP A 156 2.32 -7.91 0.49
C TRP A 156 2.33 -7.04 1.75
N GLY A 157 1.21 -6.92 2.46
CA GLY A 157 1.19 -6.22 3.75
C GLY A 157 1.24 -4.68 3.66
N PHE A 158 0.74 -4.08 2.57
CA PHE A 158 0.65 -2.62 2.47
C PHE A 158 -0.22 -2.04 3.60
N GLY A 159 0.22 -0.95 4.22
CA GLY A 159 -0.49 -0.38 5.37
C GLY A 159 -0.21 -1.10 6.69
N TYR A 160 0.87 -1.90 6.76
CA TYR A 160 1.24 -2.58 7.98
C TYR A 160 1.52 -1.59 9.10
N ARG A 161 0.79 -1.74 10.22
CA ARG A 161 0.82 -0.81 11.37
C ARG A 161 0.61 0.65 10.98
N HIS A 162 -0.20 0.92 9.95
CA HIS A 162 -0.61 2.28 9.64
C HIS A 162 -1.28 2.90 10.88
N SER A 163 -0.87 4.12 11.23
CA SER A 163 -1.21 4.75 12.51
C SER A 163 -1.83 6.14 12.39
N ARG A 164 -1.60 6.84 11.27
CA ARG A 164 -2.10 8.18 10.98
C ARG A 164 -2.05 8.49 9.49
N GLY A 165 -2.71 9.57 9.07
CA GLY A 165 -2.78 9.99 7.67
C GLY A 165 -3.55 9.00 6.79
N GLU A 166 -3.47 9.23 5.48
CA GLU A 166 -4.16 8.45 4.46
C GLU A 166 -3.17 7.70 3.54
N LEU A 167 -3.44 6.42 3.29
CA LEU A 167 -2.73 5.61 2.31
C LEU A 167 -3.71 5.21 1.19
N ILE A 168 -3.43 5.64 -0.04
CA ILE A 168 -4.22 5.32 -1.22
C ILE A 168 -3.48 4.27 -2.05
N LEU A 169 -4.11 3.11 -2.27
CA LEU A 169 -3.57 2.01 -3.05
C LEU A 169 -4.34 1.87 -4.36
N LEU A 170 -3.70 2.15 -5.49
CA LEU A 170 -4.33 1.98 -6.81
C LEU A 170 -4.00 0.61 -7.37
N GLY A 171 -5.01 -0.13 -7.81
CA GLY A 171 -4.84 -1.46 -8.41
C GLY A 171 -4.99 -2.58 -7.39
N TYR A 172 -4.05 -3.52 -7.39
CA TYR A 172 -4.13 -4.74 -6.58
C TYR A 172 -2.96 -4.83 -5.61
N PRO A 173 -3.16 -4.47 -4.33
CA PRO A 173 -2.10 -4.43 -3.32
C PRO A 173 -1.81 -5.79 -2.68
N GLY A 174 -2.43 -6.88 -3.17
CA GLY A 174 -2.26 -8.19 -2.57
C GLY A 174 -3.00 -8.36 -1.24
N GLY A 175 -2.53 -9.30 -0.42
CA GLY A 175 -3.12 -9.64 0.88
C GLY A 175 -2.49 -8.89 2.05
N TYR A 176 -3.10 -9.04 3.22
CA TYR A 176 -2.66 -8.45 4.49
C TYR A 176 -2.65 -6.92 4.51
N VAL A 177 -3.46 -6.28 3.66
CA VAL A 177 -3.62 -4.82 3.69
C VAL A 177 -4.10 -4.38 5.07
N GLY A 178 -3.42 -3.39 5.67
CA GLY A 178 -3.79 -2.88 7.00
C GLY A 178 -3.55 -3.86 8.14
N HIS A 179 -2.64 -4.84 7.98
CA HIS A 179 -2.27 -5.76 9.05
C HIS A 179 -1.79 -4.97 10.30
N GLU A 180 -2.36 -5.30 11.46
CA GLU A 180 -2.11 -4.63 12.75
C GLU A 180 -2.43 -3.12 12.82
N MET A 181 -3.14 -2.55 11.85
CA MET A 181 -3.43 -1.11 11.80
C MET A 181 -4.08 -0.60 13.10
N SER A 182 -3.70 0.61 13.57
CA SER A 182 -4.29 1.21 14.77
C SER A 182 -4.41 2.74 14.71
N GLY A 183 -4.76 3.28 13.53
CA GLY A 183 -5.22 4.67 13.32
C GLY A 183 -4.93 5.19 11.91
N GLY A 184 -5.69 6.15 11.39
CA GLY A 184 -5.59 6.61 9.98
C GLY A 184 -6.51 5.84 9.02
N LYS A 185 -6.37 6.11 7.71
CA LYS A 185 -7.24 5.57 6.65
C LYS A 185 -6.42 4.89 5.55
N ILE A 186 -6.88 3.72 5.10
CA ILE A 186 -6.39 3.08 3.88
C ILE A 186 -7.55 3.01 2.88
N GLU A 187 -7.35 3.50 1.66
CA GLU A 187 -8.30 3.36 0.57
C GLU A 187 -7.69 2.57 -0.59
N VAL A 188 -8.32 1.45 -0.93
CA VAL A 188 -7.94 0.61 -2.09
C VAL A 188 -8.87 0.90 -3.24
N ILE A 189 -8.33 1.54 -4.28
CA ILE A 189 -8.99 1.74 -5.57
C ILE A 189 -8.74 0.50 -6.43
N GLY A 190 -9.45 -0.57 -6.10
CA GLY A 190 -9.33 -1.89 -6.71
C GLY A 190 -9.75 -3.01 -5.75
N SER A 191 -9.37 -4.24 -6.08
CA SER A 191 -9.61 -5.41 -5.23
C SER A 191 -8.34 -5.79 -4.47
N THR A 192 -8.48 -6.55 -3.39
CA THR A 192 -7.37 -7.06 -2.58
C THR A 192 -7.39 -8.58 -2.53
N SER A 193 -6.31 -9.19 -2.02
CA SER A 193 -6.30 -10.60 -1.66
C SER A 193 -6.83 -10.82 -0.24
N ASP A 194 -6.41 -11.93 0.37
CA ASP A 194 -6.83 -12.42 1.68
C ASP A 194 -6.37 -11.54 2.85
N ARG A 195 -7.03 -11.73 3.99
CA ARG A 195 -6.61 -11.22 5.32
C ARG A 195 -6.46 -9.71 5.42
N VAL A 196 -7.29 -8.96 4.69
CA VAL A 196 -7.44 -7.52 4.88
C VAL A 196 -7.80 -7.24 6.34
N GLY A 197 -7.10 -6.30 6.97
CA GLY A 197 -7.30 -5.93 8.36
C GLY A 197 -6.94 -7.03 9.37
N TYR A 198 -6.03 -7.96 9.01
CA TYR A 198 -5.56 -8.98 9.95
C TYR A 198 -5.06 -8.32 11.24
N LYS A 199 -5.58 -8.74 12.39
CA LYS A 199 -5.24 -8.17 13.71
C LYS A 199 -5.42 -6.64 13.82
N MET A 200 -6.24 -6.03 12.97
CA MET A 200 -6.52 -4.59 13.00
C MET A 200 -7.12 -4.20 14.37
N ARG A 201 -6.60 -3.12 14.95
CA ARG A 201 -7.01 -2.60 16.27
C ARG A 201 -7.74 -1.26 16.17
N GLY A 202 -7.54 -0.50 15.09
CA GLY A 202 -8.16 0.80 14.87
C GLY A 202 -7.89 1.35 13.46
N GLY A 203 -8.53 2.47 13.11
CA GLY A 203 -8.48 3.07 11.77
C GLY A 203 -9.64 2.61 10.86
N GLU A 204 -9.54 2.99 9.59
CA GLU A 204 -10.53 2.64 8.56
C GLU A 204 -9.85 2.08 7.31
N ILE A 205 -10.37 0.98 6.78
CA ILE A 205 -9.99 0.43 5.48
C ILE A 205 -11.22 0.46 4.56
N ILE A 206 -11.10 1.11 3.40
CA ILE A 206 -12.12 1.11 2.36
C ILE A 206 -11.57 0.39 1.13
N VAL A 207 -12.27 -0.65 0.67
CA VAL A 207 -11.94 -1.38 -0.56
C VAL A 207 -13.06 -1.17 -1.57
N ARG A 208 -12.75 -0.50 -2.69
CA ARG A 208 -13.71 -0.21 -3.76
C ARG A 208 -14.04 -1.44 -4.62
N GLY A 209 -13.21 -2.48 -4.56
CA GLY A 209 -13.43 -3.78 -5.19
C GLY A 209 -13.81 -4.86 -4.18
N SER A 210 -13.38 -6.09 -4.48
CA SER A 210 -13.63 -7.27 -3.64
C SER A 210 -12.43 -7.59 -2.74
N CYS A 211 -12.67 -8.33 -1.67
CA CYS A 211 -11.64 -8.87 -0.78
C CYS A 211 -11.62 -10.40 -0.80
N GLY A 212 -10.45 -10.97 -0.52
CA GLY A 212 -10.26 -12.41 -0.43
C GLY A 212 -10.77 -13.03 0.87
N TRP A 213 -10.21 -14.19 1.19
CA TRP A 213 -10.55 -15.00 2.36
C TRP A 213 -10.10 -14.32 3.65
N ARG A 214 -10.79 -14.62 4.75
CA ARG A 214 -10.40 -14.21 6.11
C ARG A 214 -10.27 -12.69 6.29
N THR A 215 -11.12 -11.92 5.61
CA THR A 215 -11.20 -10.47 5.84
C THR A 215 -11.60 -10.19 7.29
N GLY A 216 -10.86 -9.33 7.99
CA GLY A 216 -11.06 -9.02 9.40
C GLY A 216 -10.65 -10.14 10.37
N ASP A 217 -9.73 -11.02 9.96
CA ASP A 217 -9.21 -12.10 10.79
C ASP A 217 -8.49 -11.57 12.05
N GLU A 218 -8.88 -12.07 13.22
CA GLU A 218 -8.41 -11.60 14.53
C GLU A 218 -8.60 -10.08 14.76
N MET A 219 -9.54 -9.44 14.05
CA MET A 219 -9.81 -8.01 14.18
C MET A 219 -10.31 -7.67 15.60
N LYS A 220 -9.73 -6.62 16.19
CA LYS A 220 -10.00 -6.16 17.55
C LYS A 220 -10.73 -4.81 17.61
N GLY A 221 -10.62 -4.01 16.54
CA GLY A 221 -11.24 -2.69 16.45
C GLY A 221 -11.02 -2.06 15.08
N GLY A 222 -11.61 -0.88 14.86
CA GLY A 222 -11.60 -0.19 13.56
C GLY A 222 -12.78 -0.56 12.66
N ARG A 223 -12.73 -0.11 11.41
CA ARG A 223 -13.79 -0.31 10.41
C ARG A 223 -13.21 -0.80 9.09
N ILE A 224 -13.79 -1.85 8.52
CA ILE A 224 -13.51 -2.32 7.15
C ILE A 224 -14.79 -2.17 6.32
N ILE A 225 -14.70 -1.47 5.19
CA ILE A 225 -15.80 -1.29 4.24
C ILE A 225 -15.38 -1.88 2.90
N VAL A 226 -16.17 -2.81 2.38
CA VAL A 226 -15.94 -3.46 1.08
C VAL A 226 -17.13 -3.19 0.16
N GLU A 227 -16.88 -2.57 -0.99
CA GLU A 227 -17.93 -2.30 -1.98
C GLU A 227 -18.25 -3.49 -2.90
N GLY A 228 -17.31 -4.44 -3.00
CA GLY A 228 -17.48 -5.69 -3.72
C GLY A 228 -17.91 -6.85 -2.83
N ASP A 229 -17.47 -8.04 -3.23
CA ASP A 229 -17.71 -9.31 -2.53
C ASP A 229 -16.56 -9.61 -1.57
N VAL A 230 -16.84 -10.43 -0.56
CA VAL A 230 -15.84 -10.93 0.39
C VAL A 230 -15.84 -12.46 0.41
N GLY A 231 -14.63 -13.03 0.49
CA GLY A 231 -14.40 -14.46 0.53
C GLY A 231 -14.82 -15.18 1.81
N GLU A 232 -14.29 -16.38 1.98
CA GLU A 232 -14.65 -17.29 3.06
C GLU A 232 -14.07 -16.86 4.41
N TRP A 233 -14.73 -17.25 5.50
CA TRP A 233 -14.31 -17.00 6.89
C TRP A 233 -14.13 -15.52 7.25
N THR A 234 -15.01 -14.68 6.73
CA THR A 234 -15.04 -13.25 7.09
C THR A 234 -15.26 -13.09 8.59
N GLY A 235 -14.41 -12.30 9.26
CA GLY A 235 -14.47 -12.07 10.70
C GLY A 235 -14.04 -13.24 11.58
N ILE A 236 -13.31 -14.23 11.05
CA ILE A 236 -12.81 -15.34 11.88
C ILE A 236 -11.93 -14.83 13.02
N ASN A 237 -12.20 -15.29 14.24
CA ASN A 237 -11.56 -14.84 15.49
C ASN A 237 -11.68 -13.33 15.77
N MET A 238 -12.58 -12.61 15.10
CA MET A 238 -12.87 -11.21 15.38
C MET A 238 -13.41 -11.06 16.80
N VAL A 239 -12.83 -10.16 17.60
CA VAL A 239 -13.27 -9.83 18.96
C VAL A 239 -13.93 -8.46 19.03
N GLY A 240 -13.70 -7.58 18.05
CA GLY A 240 -14.25 -6.22 18.03
C GLY A 240 -14.05 -5.52 16.69
N GLY A 241 -14.67 -4.35 16.52
CA GLY A 241 -14.68 -3.58 15.27
C GLY A 241 -15.92 -3.81 14.41
N GLU A 242 -15.91 -3.26 13.20
CA GLU A 242 -17.03 -3.32 12.26
C GLU A 242 -16.57 -3.69 10.84
N ILE A 243 -17.24 -4.66 10.22
CA ILE A 243 -17.04 -5.03 8.81
C ILE A 243 -18.35 -4.79 8.07
N ARG A 244 -18.30 -3.99 7.01
CA ARG A 244 -19.45 -3.69 6.13
C ARG A 244 -19.17 -4.15 4.71
N VAL A 245 -20.06 -4.97 4.17
CA VAL A 245 -19.93 -5.53 2.80
C VAL A 245 -21.13 -5.14 1.96
N ARG A 246 -20.90 -4.53 0.81
CA ARG A 246 -21.97 -4.00 -0.04
C ARG A 246 -22.59 -5.04 -0.97
N LYS A 247 -21.84 -6.07 -1.34
CA LYS A 247 -22.37 -7.20 -2.12
C LYS A 247 -22.53 -8.45 -1.24
N SER A 248 -21.85 -9.54 -1.56
CA SER A 248 -22.02 -10.82 -0.88
C SER A 248 -20.83 -11.18 0.00
N ILE A 249 -21.11 -11.95 1.05
CA ILE A 249 -20.10 -12.61 1.89
C ILE A 249 -20.22 -14.10 1.64
N LYS A 250 -19.13 -14.77 1.27
CA LYS A 250 -19.18 -16.19 0.94
C LYS A 250 -19.41 -17.09 2.17
N SER A 251 -18.71 -16.82 3.28
CA SER A 251 -18.99 -17.44 4.57
C SER A 251 -18.47 -16.60 5.72
N LEU A 252 -19.13 -16.71 6.87
CA LEU A 252 -18.68 -16.14 8.12
C LEU A 252 -17.70 -17.08 8.83
N GLY A 253 -16.70 -16.50 9.47
CA GLY A 253 -15.85 -17.19 10.41
C GLY A 253 -16.45 -17.14 11.82
N LYS A 254 -16.04 -18.07 12.69
CA LYS A 254 -16.41 -18.00 14.10
C LYS A 254 -15.84 -16.71 14.72
N ARG A 255 -16.71 -15.84 15.20
CA ARG A 255 -16.35 -14.56 15.86
C ARG A 255 -16.68 -14.59 17.35
N LEU A 256 -15.96 -13.79 18.13
CA LEU A 256 -16.12 -13.60 19.57
C LEU A 256 -16.76 -12.24 19.90
N GLY A 257 -16.81 -11.32 18.94
CA GLY A 257 -17.42 -10.00 19.07
C GLY A 257 -17.39 -9.21 17.75
N GLY A 258 -17.62 -7.90 17.85
CA GLY A 258 -17.69 -7.01 16.69
C GLY A 258 -19.02 -7.09 15.94
N LYS A 259 -19.10 -6.38 14.81
CA LYS A 259 -20.30 -6.34 13.95
C LYS A 259 -19.94 -6.62 12.50
N ILE A 260 -20.74 -7.45 11.84
CA ILE A 260 -20.62 -7.69 10.40
C ILE A 260 -21.96 -7.35 9.78
N SER A 261 -21.98 -6.48 8.77
CA SER A 261 -23.21 -6.06 8.11
C SER A 261 -23.10 -6.17 6.60
N VAL A 262 -24.21 -6.57 5.97
CA VAL A 262 -24.36 -6.65 4.52
C VAL A 262 -25.41 -5.67 4.05
N TRP A 263 -25.20 -5.05 2.89
CA TRP A 263 -26.18 -4.17 2.29
C TRP A 263 -27.33 -4.97 1.62
N LYS A 264 -28.56 -4.75 2.08
CA LYS A 264 -29.81 -5.29 1.54
C LYS A 264 -30.88 -4.19 1.59
N ASP A 265 -30.75 -3.19 0.70
CA ASP A 265 -31.55 -1.95 0.73
C ASP A 265 -31.48 -1.17 2.05
N GLY A 266 -30.36 -1.38 2.75
CA GLY A 266 -30.06 -0.90 4.10
C GLY A 266 -28.95 -1.77 4.70
N TRP A 267 -28.27 -1.28 5.73
CA TRP A 267 -27.27 -2.09 6.44
C TRP A 267 -27.97 -3.07 7.38
N VAL A 268 -27.78 -4.36 7.12
CA VAL A 268 -28.33 -5.45 7.95
C VAL A 268 -27.17 -6.17 8.61
N GLU A 269 -27.16 -6.17 9.95
CA GLU A 269 -26.20 -6.97 10.72
C GLU A 269 -26.52 -8.47 10.55
N ILE A 270 -25.47 -9.28 10.38
CA ILE A 270 -25.57 -10.72 10.21
C ILE A 270 -24.79 -11.42 11.32
N ASP A 271 -25.38 -12.47 11.87
CA ASP A 271 -24.81 -13.26 12.96
C ASP A 271 -24.02 -14.48 12.49
#